data_AF-A0A355KEW7-F1
#
_entry.id   AF-A0A355KEW7-F1
#
_cell.length_a   1.000
_cell.length_b   1.000
_cell.length_c   1.000
_cell.angle_alpha   90.00
_cell.angle_beta   90.00
_cell.angle_gamma   90.00
#
_symmetry.space_group_name_H-M   'P 1'
#
loop_
_entity.id
_entity.type
_entity.pdbx_description
1 polymer ?
#
loop_
_entity_poly.entity_id
_entity_poly.type
_entity_poly.pdbx_seq_one_letter_code
_entity_poly.pdbx_strand_id
1 'polypeptide(L)' 'GLGAGGIEYSQNERLAAGGEPVRLTIDNGVQAAVEAELSIAAAEHEAEGGAAILLDAQTGEVRAMASWP' A
#
# COMPACT_ATOMS: atom_id res chain seq x y z
N GLY A 1 -13.89 13.01 -10.32
CA GLY A 1 -14.31 12.41 -9.03
C GLY A 1 -13.69 13.21 -7.90
N LEU A 2 -14.12 12.97 -6.66
CA LEU A 2 -13.47 13.50 -5.46
C LEU A 2 -12.85 12.31 -4.71
N GLY A 3 -11.53 12.30 -4.54
CA GLY A 3 -10.83 11.24 -3.82
C GLY A 3 -11.22 11.22 -2.34
N ALA A 4 -11.61 10.04 -1.84
CA ALA A 4 -12.13 9.91 -0.47
C ALA A 4 -11.03 9.71 0.60
N GLY A 5 -9.83 9.29 0.19
CA GLY A 5 -8.71 9.07 1.09
C GLY A 5 -7.45 8.60 0.35
N GLY A 6 -6.36 8.43 1.10
CA GLY A 6 -5.10 7.90 0.59
C GLY A 6 -4.57 8.61 -0.66
N ILE A 7 -4.05 7.81 -1.61
CA ILE A 7 -3.48 8.33 -2.85
C ILE A 7 -4.52 9.08 -3.68
N GLU A 8 -5.80 8.66 -3.69
CA GLU A 8 -6.85 9.34 -4.45
C GLU A 8 -7.08 10.77 -3.95
N TYR A 9 -7.11 10.97 -2.64
CA TYR A 9 -7.27 12.31 -2.06
C TYR A 9 -6.02 13.16 -2.32
N SER A 10 -4.82 12.62 -2.05
CA SER A 10 -3.57 13.36 -2.22
C SER A 10 -3.28 13.76 -3.69
N GLN A 11 -3.73 12.94 -4.64
CA GLN A 11 -3.53 13.15 -6.08
C GLN A 11 -4.81 13.59 -6.79
N ASN A 12 -5.82 14.07 -6.06
CA ASN A 12 -7.17 14.31 -6.60
C ASN A 12 -7.17 15.22 -7.83
N GLU A 13 -6.42 16.34 -7.80
CA GLU A 13 -6.35 17.28 -8.92
C GLU A 13 -5.80 16.62 -10.19
N ARG A 14 -4.70 15.87 -10.06
CA ARG A 14 -4.07 15.16 -11.19
C ARG A 14 -5.01 14.08 -11.75
N LEU A 15 -5.62 13.29 -10.87
CA LEU A 15 -6.52 12.21 -11.28
C LEU A 15 -7.80 12.76 -11.92
N ALA A 16 -8.32 13.88 -11.41
CA ALA A 16 -9.51 14.54 -11.96
C ALA A 16 -9.24 15.27 -13.29
N ALA A 17 -8.02 15.80 -13.49
CA ALA A 17 -7.62 16.42 -14.75
C ALA A 17 -7.48 15.41 -15.91
N GLY A 18 -7.32 14.12 -15.60
CA GLY A 18 -7.03 13.09 -16.59
C GLY A 18 -5.60 13.17 -17.13
N GLY A 19 -5.26 12.30 -18.09
CA GLY A 19 -3.91 12.20 -18.65
C GLY A 19 -3.17 10.94 -18.18
N GLU A 20 -1.85 11.05 -17.98
CA GLU A 20 -1.01 9.89 -17.67
C GLU A 20 -1.34 9.32 -16.27
N PRO A 21 -1.68 8.02 -16.19
CA PRO A 21 -1.97 7.36 -14.92
C PRO A 21 -0.86 7.55 -13.88
N VAL A 22 -1.25 7.60 -12.62
CA VAL A 22 -0.29 7.53 -11.52
C VAL A 22 0.22 6.09 -11.43
N ARG A 23 1.51 5.91 -11.68
CA ARG A 23 2.19 4.63 -11.51
C ARG A 23 2.84 4.59 -10.13
N LEU A 24 2.46 3.61 -9.32
CA LEU A 24 3.06 3.37 -8.02
C LEU A 24 4.29 2.45 -8.17
N THR A 25 5.17 2.50 -7.18
CA THR A 25 6.28 1.55 -7.03
C THR A 25 5.83 0.20 -6.46
N ILE A 26 4.59 0.14 -5.96
CA ILE A 26 3.97 -1.06 -5.40
C ILE A 26 3.92 -2.14 -6.48
N ASP A 27 4.35 -3.33 -6.09
CA ASP A 27 4.18 -4.55 -6.85
C ASP A 27 2.96 -5.31 -6.32
N ASN A 28 1.94 -5.53 -7.16
CA ASN A 28 0.67 -6.11 -6.70
C ASN A 28 0.82 -7.54 -6.15
N GLY A 29 1.75 -8.34 -6.70
CA GLY A 29 1.95 -9.72 -6.22
C GLY A 29 2.60 -9.73 -4.84
N VAL A 30 3.57 -8.84 -4.65
CA VAL A 30 4.26 -8.66 -3.37
C VAL A 30 3.35 -8.02 -2.33
N GLN A 31 2.53 -7.04 -2.72
CA GLN A 31 1.52 -6.41 -1.87
C GLN A 31 0.55 -7.45 -1.31
N ALA A 32 -0.03 -8.29 -2.18
CA ALA A 32 -0.96 -9.34 -1.75
C ALA A 32 -0.30 -10.35 -0.80
N ALA A 33 0.96 -10.71 -1.03
CA ALA A 33 1.71 -11.58 -0.13
C ALA A 33 1.94 -10.93 1.24
N VAL A 34 2.39 -9.67 1.27
CA VAL A 34 2.65 -8.95 2.54
C VAL A 34 1.37 -8.76 3.35
N GLU A 35 0.23 -8.45 2.71
CA GLU A 35 -1.07 -8.36 3.37
C GLU A 35 -1.49 -9.71 3.99
N ALA A 36 -1.32 -10.81 3.25
CA ALA A 36 -1.68 -12.14 3.72
C ALA A 36 -0.82 -12.56 4.93
N GLU A 37 0.50 -12.41 4.84
CA GLU A 37 1.43 -12.76 5.91
C GLU A 37 1.24 -11.88 7.15
N LEU A 38 1.01 -10.57 6.98
CA LEU A 38 0.72 -9.68 8.11
C LEU A 38 -0.57 -10.09 8.83
N SER A 39 -1.60 -10.49 8.08
CA SER A 39 -2.86 -10.97 8.65
C SER A 39 -2.70 -12.28 9.41
N ILE A 40 -1.95 -13.24 8.85
CA ILE A 40 -1.64 -14.51 9.52
C ILE A 40 -0.86 -14.24 10.81
N ALA A 41 0.22 -13.47 10.75
CA ALA A 41 1.05 -13.18 11.91
C ALA A 41 0.27 -12.42 13.00
N ALA A 42 -0.55 -11.45 12.63
CA ALA A 42 -1.38 -10.71 13.58
C ALA A 42 -2.38 -11.63 14.30
N ALA A 43 -3.02 -12.54 13.57
CA ALA A 43 -3.93 -13.52 14.15
C ALA A 43 -3.21 -14.54 15.05
N GLU A 44 -2.05 -15.06 14.63
CA GLU A 44 -1.24 -16.01 15.41
C GLU A 44 -0.72 -15.42 16.72
N HIS A 45 -0.48 -14.11 16.74
CA HIS A 45 0.04 -13.40 17.90
C HIS A 45 -1.03 -12.67 18.72
N GLU A 46 -2.31 -12.80 18.38
CA GLU A 46 -3.40 -12.06 19.00
C GLU A 46 -3.10 -10.56 19.10
N ALA A 47 -2.50 -10.01 18.03
CA ALA A 47 -2.08 -8.62 18.00
C ALA A 47 -3.32 -7.69 18.04
N GLU A 48 -3.21 -6.56 18.74
CA GLU A 48 -4.22 -5.49 18.65
C GLU A 48 -4.14 -4.72 17.33
N GLY A 49 -2.97 -4.77 16.66
CA GLY A 49 -2.71 -4.14 15.37
C GLY A 49 -1.30 -4.36 14.86
N GLY A 50 -1.09 -4.10 13.57
CA GLY A 50 0.20 -4.34 12.92
C GLY A 50 0.38 -3.59 11.61
N ALA A 51 1.64 -3.43 11.18
CA ALA A 51 1.98 -2.85 9.90
C ALA A 51 3.24 -3.51 9.32
N ALA A 52 3.30 -3.56 7.99
CA ALA A 52 4.45 -4.07 7.25
C ALA A 52 4.78 -3.14 6.08
N ILE A 53 6.07 -2.88 5.86
CA ILE A 53 6.58 -2.14 4.71
C ILE A 53 7.70 -2.97 4.09
N LEU A 54 7.62 -3.20 2.79
CA LEU A 54 8.69 -3.81 2.02
C LEU A 54 9.31 -2.78 1.07
N LEU A 55 10.63 -2.62 1.19
CA LEU A 55 11.43 -1.72 0.39
C LEU A 55 12.36 -2.51 -0.54
N ASP A 56 12.56 -2.03 -1.75
CA ASP A 56 13.72 -2.43 -2.55
C ASP A 56 14.99 -1.86 -1.91
N ALA A 57 15.94 -2.73 -1.57
CA ALA A 57 17.14 -2.35 -0.82
C ALA A 57 18.11 -1.47 -1.61
N GLN A 58 18.07 -1.50 -2.94
CA GLN A 58 18.97 -0.73 -3.80
C GLN A 58 18.38 0.64 -4.15
N THR A 59 17.07 0.71 -4.43
CA THR A 59 16.42 1.94 -4.89
C THR A 59 15.67 2.69 -3.79
N GLY A 60 15.33 2.02 -2.70
CA GLY A 60 14.47 2.55 -1.65
C GLY A 60 12.99 2.63 -2.04
N GLU A 61 12.60 2.08 -3.19
CA GLU A 61 11.21 2.04 -3.62
C GLU A 61 10.35 1.20 -2.68
N VAL A 62 9.15 1.69 -2.35
CA VAL A 62 8.16 0.90 -1.61
C VAL A 62 7.52 -0.10 -2.56
N ARG A 63 7.80 -1.39 -2.37
CA ARG A 63 7.24 -2.48 -3.17
C ARG A 63 5.94 -3.02 -2.59
N ALA A 64 5.76 -2.90 -1.27
CA ALA A 64 4.50 -3.20 -0.58
C ALA A 64 4.37 -2.41 0.73
N MET A 65 3.15 -2.10 1.13
CA MET A 65 2.83 -1.50 2.43
C MET A 65 1.44 -1.94 2.87
N ALA A 66 1.34 -2.56 4.04
CA ALA A 66 0.08 -3.09 4.58
C ALA A 66 -0.08 -2.74 6.06
N SER A 67 -1.32 -2.69 6.50
CA SER A 67 -1.70 -2.59 7.91
C SER A 67 -2.78 -3.60 8.23
N TRP A 68 -2.76 -4.10 9.45
CA TRP A 68 -3.80 -4.94 10.04
C TRP A 68 -4.35 -4.20 11.27
N PRO A 69 -5.69 -4.19 11.47
CA PRO A 69 -6.37 -3.31 12.42
C PRO A 69 -5.75 -3.29 13.80
#